data_AF-A0A6C0LPQ8-F1
#
_entry.id   AF-A0A6C0LPQ8-F1
#
_cell.length_a   1.000
_cell.length_b   1.000
_cell.length_c   1.000
_cell.angle_alpha   90.00
_cell.angle_beta   90.00
_cell.angle_gamma   90.00
#
_symmetry.space_group_name_H-M   'P 1'
#
loop_
_entity.id
_entity.type
_entity.pdbx_description
1 polymer ?
#
loop_
_entity_poly.entity_id
_entity_poly.type
_entity_poly.pdbx_seq_one_letter_code
_entity_poly.pdbx_strand_id
1 'polypeptide(L)' 'MAGSCSMGMDGGARKPNAAKAKKAAKRKLTPYNKFVKKMFKELRSKFPDDTAPEIMKKIGVEWRKTKKD' A
#
# COMPACT_ATOMS: atom_id res chain seq x y z
N MET A 1 32.13 42.11 30.82
CA MET A 1 31.20 41.39 31.71
C MET A 1 29.86 41.28 31.00
N ALA A 2 29.28 40.07 30.98
CA ALA A 2 27.96 39.70 30.41
C ALA A 2 27.82 39.91 28.89
N GLY A 3 27.23 39.03 28.10
CA GLY A 3 26.52 37.79 28.38
C GLY A 3 25.99 37.23 27.05
N SER A 4 25.95 35.92 26.99
CA SER A 4 25.43 35.00 25.97
C SER A 4 24.41 35.52 24.95
N CYS A 5 24.57 35.07 23.69
CA CYS A 5 23.62 34.15 23.02
C CYS A 5 24.12 33.77 21.62
N SER A 6 24.99 32.76 21.55
CA SER A 6 25.21 31.96 20.33
C SER A 6 24.65 30.57 20.60
N MET A 7 23.58 30.18 19.90
CA MET A 7 23.32 28.85 19.32
C MET A 7 21.83 28.73 18.98
N GLY A 8 21.53 28.19 17.80
CA GLY A 8 20.18 27.73 17.48
C GLY A 8 19.93 27.61 15.98
N MET A 9 20.72 26.81 15.29
CA MET A 9 20.38 26.35 13.93
C MET A 9 19.08 25.54 14.02
N ASP A 10 18.02 26.03 13.40
CA ASP A 10 16.73 25.33 13.26
C ASP A 10 16.90 24.18 12.26
N GLY A 11 17.61 23.14 12.70
CA GLY A 11 17.66 21.86 12.05
C GLY A 11 16.34 21.15 12.33
N GLY A 12 15.43 21.18 11.36
CA GLY A 12 14.17 20.45 11.35
C GLY A 12 14.40 18.95 11.55
N ALA A 13 14.49 18.53 12.81
CA ALA A 13 14.51 17.15 13.23
C ALA A 13 13.17 16.49 12.85
N ARG A 14 13.15 15.78 11.71
CA ARG A 14 12.10 14.81 11.43
C ARG A 14 12.21 13.70 12.46
N LYS A 15 11.46 13.85 13.55
CA LYS A 15 11.20 12.88 14.60
C LYS A 15 11.04 11.47 14.02
N PRO A 16 11.90 10.49 14.36
CA PRO A 16 11.67 9.11 13.97
C PRO A 16 10.51 8.59 14.85
N ASN A 17 9.28 8.66 14.34
CA ASN A 17 8.15 7.98 14.95
C ASN A 17 8.33 6.46 14.74
N ALA A 18 9.11 5.86 15.63
CA ALA A 18 9.05 4.45 15.95
C ALA A 18 7.67 4.14 16.56
N ALA A 19 6.65 3.99 15.71
CA ALA A 19 5.30 3.67 16.14
C ALA A 19 4.73 2.53 15.28
N LYS A 20 5.07 1.32 15.76
CA LYS A 20 4.29 0.08 15.65
C LYS A 20 4.21 -0.54 14.26
N ALA A 21 5.12 -1.51 14.06
CA ALA A 21 4.80 -2.77 13.41
C ALA A 21 3.60 -3.43 14.15
N LYS A 22 2.38 -2.93 13.90
CA LYS A 22 1.17 -3.66 14.25
C LYS A 22 1.23 -4.91 13.39
N LYS A 23 1.46 -6.08 14.01
CA LYS A 23 1.20 -7.39 13.41
C LYS A 23 -0.11 -7.25 12.63
N ALA A 24 -0.03 -7.24 11.31
CA ALA A 24 -1.19 -7.06 10.45
C ALA A 24 -2.13 -8.21 10.80
N ALA A 25 -3.14 -7.93 11.62
CA ALA A 25 -4.19 -8.89 11.90
C ALA A 25 -4.66 -9.37 10.52
N LYS A 26 -4.49 -10.66 10.24
CA LYS A 26 -4.89 -11.29 8.97
C LYS A 26 -6.39 -11.06 8.86
N ARG A 27 -6.76 -9.94 8.23
CA ARG A 27 -8.15 -9.58 7.95
C ARG A 27 -8.76 -10.79 7.25
N LYS A 28 -9.95 -11.19 7.70
CA LYS A 28 -10.69 -12.30 7.07
C LYS A 28 -10.68 -12.04 5.57
N LEU A 29 -10.18 -13.01 4.79
CA LEU A 29 -10.05 -12.87 3.35
C LEU A 29 -11.43 -12.66 2.75
N THR A 30 -11.69 -11.44 2.27
CA THR A 30 -12.92 -11.12 1.56
C THR A 30 -13.03 -11.98 0.30
N PRO A 31 -14.25 -12.27 -0.19
CA PRO A 31 -14.43 -12.98 -1.45
C PRO A 31 -13.72 -12.26 -2.62
N TYR A 32 -13.67 -10.93 -2.60
CA TYR A 32 -12.89 -10.13 -3.54
C TYR A 32 -11.39 -10.44 -3.49
N ASN A 33 -10.77 -10.51 -2.30
CA ASN A 33 -9.35 -10.86 -2.20
C ASN A 33 -9.05 -12.28 -2.69
N LYS A 34 -9.97 -13.22 -2.53
CA LYS A 34 -9.82 -14.58 -3.09
C LYS A 34 -9.85 -14.55 -4.63
N PHE A 35 -10.77 -13.77 -5.20
CA PHE A 35 -10.87 -13.56 -6.64
C PHE A 35 -9.62 -12.89 -7.22
N VAL A 36 -9.17 -11.79 -6.60
CA VAL A 36 -7.97 -11.07 -7.00
C VAL A 36 -6.75 -11.99 -6.97
N LYS A 37 -6.56 -12.81 -5.92
CA LYS A 37 -5.40 -13.73 -5.87
C LYS A 37 -5.37 -14.73 -7.03
N LYS A 38 -6.54 -15.25 -7.46
CA LYS A 38 -6.63 -16.16 -8.60
C LYS A 38 -6.34 -15.42 -9.91
N MET A 39 -7.09 -14.34 -10.16
CA MET A 39 -6.98 -13.57 -11.40
C MET A 39 -5.61 -12.91 -11.54
N PHE A 40 -5.04 -12.38 -10.46
CA PHE A 40 -3.72 -11.75 -10.50
C PHE A 40 -2.62 -12.72 -10.90
N LYS A 41 -2.70 -13.99 -10.45
CA LYS A 41 -1.73 -15.01 -10.87
C LYS A 41 -1.85 -15.31 -12.37
N GLU A 42 -3.07 -15.42 -12.87
CA GLU A 42 -3.33 -15.67 -14.30
C GLU A 42 -2.95 -14.47 -15.18
N LEU A 43 -3.35 -13.26 -14.78
CA LEU A 43 -3.03 -12.04 -15.53
C LEU A 43 -1.55 -11.73 -15.48
N ARG A 44 -0.84 -11.97 -14.37
CA ARG A 44 0.61 -11.78 -14.31
C ARG A 44 1.37 -12.77 -15.22
N SER A 45 0.84 -13.99 -15.40
CA SER A 45 1.40 -14.92 -16.39
C SER A 45 1.12 -14.48 -17.84
N LYS A 46 -0.03 -13.86 -18.10
CA LYS A 46 -0.43 -13.39 -19.44
C LYS A 46 0.16 -12.03 -19.81
N PHE A 47 0.35 -11.18 -18.82
CA PHE A 47 0.84 -9.81 -18.92
C PHE A 47 1.99 -9.60 -17.93
N PRO A 48 3.19 -10.16 -18.22
CA PRO A 48 4.36 -9.96 -17.38
C PRO A 48 4.87 -8.51 -17.39
N ASP A 49 4.56 -7.77 -18.46
CA ASP A 49 4.88 -6.34 -18.63
C ASP A 49 3.92 -5.41 -17.90
N ASP A 50 2.69 -5.86 -17.62
CA ASP A 50 1.71 -5.02 -16.93
C ASP A 50 2.13 -4.85 -15.46
N THR A 51 2.10 -3.60 -15.01
CA THR A 51 2.34 -3.31 -13.61
C THR A 51 1.20 -3.81 -12.72
N ALA A 52 1.50 -4.22 -11.49
CA ALA A 52 0.51 -4.66 -10.51
C ALA A 52 -0.75 -3.75 -10.38
N PRO A 53 -0.64 -2.40 -10.38
CA PRO A 53 -1.82 -1.53 -10.38
C PRO A 53 -2.69 -1.64 -11.63
N GLU A 54 -2.12 -1.87 -12.82
CA GLU A 54 -2.90 -2.07 -14.05
C GLU A 54 -3.66 -3.40 -14.03
N ILE A 55 -3.00 -4.47 -13.59
CA ILE A 55 -3.64 -5.77 -13.39
C ILE A 55 -4.78 -5.64 -12.37
N MET A 56 -4.57 -4.91 -11.26
CA MET A 56 -5.63 -4.68 -10.26
C MET A 56 -6.82 -3.88 -10.82
N LYS A 57 -6.58 -2.87 -11.66
CA LYS A 57 -7.66 -2.12 -12.34
C LYS A 57 -8.51 -3.06 -13.19
N LYS A 58 -7.88 -3.93 -14.01
CA LYS A 58 -8.57 -4.91 -14.86
C LYS A 58 -9.43 -5.86 -14.02
N ILE A 59 -8.85 -6.45 -12.96
CA ILE A 59 -9.57 -7.36 -12.05
C ILE A 59 -10.75 -6.67 -11.35
N GLY A 60 -10.61 -5.40 -10.96
CA GLY A 60 -11.69 -4.63 -10.34
C GLY A 60 -12.85 -4.33 -11.29
N VAL A 61 -12.58 -4.16 -12.59
CA VAL A 61 -13.62 -4.05 -13.62
C VAL A 61 -14.32 -5.40 -13.82
N GLU A 62 -13.57 -6.49 -13.94
CA GLU A 62 -14.10 -7.86 -14.09
C GLU A 62 -15.02 -8.24 -12.93
N TRP A 63 -14.57 -8.00 -11.69
CA TRP A 63 -15.34 -8.29 -10.48
C TRP A 63 -16.66 -7.51 -10.42
N ARG A 64 -16.68 -6.26 -10.89
CA ARG A 64 -17.91 -5.45 -10.94
C ARG A 64 -18.89 -5.97 -12.00
N LYS A 65 -18.39 -6.52 -13.11
CA LYS A 65 -19.23 -7.18 -14.12
C LYS A 65 -19.87 -8.46 -13.58
N THR A 66 -19.12 -9.28 -12.84
CA THR A 66 -19.65 -10.53 -12.25
C THR A 66 -20.76 -10.34 -11.22
N LYS A 67 -20.96 -9.13 -10.69
CA LYS A 67 -22.01 -8.80 -9.71
C LYS A 67 -23.31 -8.26 -10.34
N LYS A 68 -23.32 -8.02 -11.65
CA LYS A 68 -24.44 -7.40 -12.35
C LYS A 68 -25.36 -8.42 -13.03
N ASP A 69 -25.17 -9.70 -12.71
CA ASP A 69 -26.03 -10.82 -13.12
C ASP A 69 -26.76 -11.36 -11.88
#